data_AF-A0A662AEF7-F1
#
_entry.id   AF-A0A662AEF7-F1
#
_cell.length_a   1.000
_cell.length_b   1.000
_cell.length_c   1.000
_cell.angle_alpha   90.00
_cell.angle_beta   90.00
_cell.angle_gamma   90.00
#
_symmetry.space_group_name_H-M   'P 1'
#
loop_
_entity.id
_entity.type
_entity.pdbx_description
1 polymer ?
#
loop_
_entity_poly.entity_id
_entity_poly.type
_entity_poly.pdbx_seq_one_letter_code
_entity_poly.pdbx_strand_id
1 'polypeptide(L)'
;MTKEKTRKDPKEYMRIAVDVMRKSIEERGNNKPSPYVGAVLVFSDGSYETAYRGELREGDHAEYTLLDKKNRHRELSDCWLFATLEPCAPGARNAPKISCSERIVNARISEIWFGIEDKNPTV
;
A
#
# COMPACT_ATOMS: atom_id res chain seq x y z
N MET A 1 -11.44 19.90 -22.22
CA MET A 1 -12.43 19.00 -21.60
C MET A 1 -12.01 18.80 -20.16
N THR A 2 -12.69 19.43 -19.22
CA THR A 2 -12.45 19.28 -17.78
C THR A 2 -12.84 17.86 -17.40
N LYS A 3 -11.86 16.99 -17.07
CA LYS A 3 -12.14 15.65 -16.52
C LYS A 3 -13.06 15.84 -15.31
N GLU A 4 -14.30 15.35 -15.40
CA GLU A 4 -15.16 15.22 -14.23
C GLU A 4 -14.38 14.48 -13.14
N LYS A 5 -14.54 14.90 -11.88
CA LYS A 5 -13.86 14.24 -10.74
C LYS A 5 -14.43 12.83 -10.58
N THR A 6 -13.80 11.86 -11.23
CA THR A 6 -14.13 10.42 -11.16
C THR A 6 -13.76 9.80 -9.83
N ARG A 7 -12.72 10.32 -9.16
CA ARG A 7 -12.27 9.86 -7.85
C ARG A 7 -13.12 10.45 -6.73
N LYS A 8 -13.40 9.62 -5.73
CA LYS A 8 -14.09 9.99 -4.50
C LYS A 8 -13.20 10.85 -3.60
N ASP A 9 -13.77 11.32 -2.48
CA ASP A 9 -12.99 12.01 -1.44
C ASP A 9 -11.88 11.08 -0.92
N PRO A 10 -10.62 11.54 -0.76
CA PRO A 10 -9.51 10.76 -0.22
C PRO A 10 -9.83 10.05 1.11
N LYS A 11 -10.66 10.64 1.97
CA LYS A 11 -11.09 10.04 3.24
C LYS A 11 -11.89 8.75 3.04
N GLU A 12 -12.64 8.62 1.95
CA GLU A 12 -13.37 7.39 1.64
C GLU A 12 -12.41 6.25 1.32
N TYR A 13 -11.37 6.51 0.53
CA TYR A 13 -10.36 5.50 0.21
C TYR A 13 -9.52 5.11 1.44
N MET A 14 -9.20 6.05 2.32
CA MET A 14 -8.53 5.73 3.59
C MET A 14 -9.42 4.88 4.51
N ARG A 15 -10.74 5.15 4.56
CA ARG A 15 -11.69 4.28 5.31
C ARG A 15 -11.71 2.87 4.75
N ILE A 16 -11.72 2.72 3.42
CA ILE A 16 -11.60 1.41 2.76
C ILE A 16 -10.28 0.73 3.15
N ALA A 17 -9.15 1.46 3.17
CA ALA A 17 -7.87 0.91 3.60
C ALA A 17 -7.92 0.38 5.04
N VAL A 18 -8.57 1.11 5.97
CA VAL A 18 -8.77 0.69 7.37
C VAL A 18 -9.68 -0.54 7.48
N ASP A 19 -10.75 -0.62 6.69
CA ASP A 19 -11.63 -1.79 6.70
C ASP A 19 -10.92 -3.03 6.15
N VAL A 20 -10.11 -2.87 5.10
CA VAL A 20 -9.31 -3.94 4.49
C VAL A 20 -8.18 -4.38 5.41
N MET A 21 -7.55 -3.46 6.14
CA MET A 21 -6.49 -3.73 7.13
C MET A 21 -6.89 -4.79 8.16
N ARG A 22 -8.18 -4.86 8.54
CA ARG A 22 -8.71 -5.84 9.51
C ARG A 22 -8.57 -7.30 9.06
N LYS A 23 -8.28 -7.53 7.78
CA LYS A 23 -8.04 -8.86 7.21
C LYS A 23 -6.57 -9.29 7.30
N SER A 24 -5.68 -8.44 7.79
CA SER A 24 -4.24 -8.72 7.92
C SER A 24 -4.00 -10.04 8.63
N ILE A 25 -3.04 -10.81 8.11
CA ILE A 25 -2.66 -12.12 8.65
C ILE A 25 -1.43 -11.93 9.53
N GLU A 26 -1.51 -12.40 10.78
CA GLU A 26 -0.35 -12.46 11.68
C GLU A 26 0.71 -13.45 11.16
N GLU A 27 1.97 -13.05 11.24
CA GLU A 27 3.11 -13.88 10.86
C GLU A 27 3.43 -14.88 11.98
N ARG A 28 3.44 -16.17 11.64
CA ARG A 28 3.71 -17.26 12.56
C ARG A 28 5.18 -17.30 12.93
N GLY A 29 5.47 -17.51 14.21
CA GLY A 29 6.84 -17.68 14.70
C GLY A 29 7.65 -16.39 14.82
N ASN A 30 7.03 -15.21 14.63
CA ASN A 30 7.67 -13.95 14.93
C ASN A 30 7.44 -13.58 16.41
N ASN A 31 8.52 -13.31 17.15
CA ASN A 31 8.44 -12.90 18.57
C ASN A 31 7.91 -11.47 18.75
N LYS A 32 7.74 -10.71 17.66
CA LYS A 32 7.14 -9.37 17.66
C LYS A 32 5.91 -9.34 16.76
N PRO A 33 4.79 -8.74 17.19
CA PRO A 33 3.61 -8.63 16.35
C PRO A 33 3.91 -7.73 15.15
N SER A 34 3.60 -8.23 13.96
CA SER A 34 3.67 -7.44 12.74
C SER A 34 2.50 -6.44 12.70
N PRO A 35 2.71 -5.20 12.22
CA PRO A 35 1.63 -4.23 12.13
C PRO A 35 0.58 -4.70 11.13
N TYR A 36 -0.69 -4.47 11.44
CA TYR A 36 -1.76 -4.65 10.47
C TYR A 36 -1.74 -3.48 9.51
N VAL A 37 -1.74 -3.79 8.21
CA VAL A 37 -1.67 -2.79 7.16
C VAL A 37 -2.68 -3.14 6.08
N GLY A 38 -3.50 -2.16 5.71
CA GLY A 38 -4.37 -2.19 4.53
C GLY A 38 -3.93 -1.11 3.55
N ALA A 39 -4.10 -1.38 2.26
CA ALA A 39 -3.79 -0.45 1.20
C ALA A 39 -4.85 -0.45 0.09
N VAL A 40 -4.99 0.69 -0.59
CA VAL A 40 -5.89 0.90 -1.72
C VAL A 40 -5.15 1.60 -2.85
N LEU A 41 -5.14 1.00 -4.04
CA LEU A 41 -4.65 1.61 -5.27
C LEU A 41 -5.85 2.13 -6.06
N VAL A 42 -5.91 3.44 -6.30
CA VAL A 42 -7.02 4.11 -7.00
C VAL A 42 -6.56 4.56 -8.38
N PHE A 43 -7.27 4.10 -9.40
CA PHE A 43 -6.99 4.42 -10.80
C PHE A 43 -7.54 5.80 -11.22
N SER A 44 -7.20 6.25 -12.42
CA SER A 44 -7.66 7.54 -12.98
C SER A 44 -9.17 7.63 -13.22
N ASP A 45 -9.84 6.50 -13.42
CA ASP A 45 -11.29 6.43 -13.58
C ASP A 45 -12.04 6.31 -12.24
N GLY A 46 -11.33 6.33 -11.11
CA GLY A 46 -11.93 6.21 -9.78
C GLY A 46 -12.19 4.77 -9.32
N SER A 47 -12.00 3.77 -10.19
CA SER A 47 -11.94 2.37 -9.78
C SER A 47 -10.74 2.14 -8.86
N TYR A 48 -10.79 1.07 -8.06
CA TYR A 48 -9.73 0.79 -7.11
C TYR A 48 -9.55 -0.71 -6.85
N GLU A 49 -8.34 -1.06 -6.48
CA GLU A 49 -7.98 -2.38 -5.95
C GLU A 49 -7.48 -2.23 -4.52
N THR A 50 -7.64 -3.28 -3.72
CA THR A 50 -7.23 -3.28 -2.31
C THR A 50 -6.31 -4.44 -2.00
N ALA A 51 -5.50 -4.28 -0.96
CA ALA A 51 -4.74 -5.37 -0.38
C ALA A 51 -4.54 -5.18 1.12
N TYR A 52 -4.18 -6.25 1.81
CA TYR A 52 -3.81 -6.24 3.22
C TYR A 52 -2.53 -7.06 3.44
N ARG A 53 -1.87 -6.84 4.58
CA ARG A 53 -0.65 -7.58 4.94
C ARG A 53 -0.95 -9.08 4.98
N GLY A 54 -0.16 -9.85 4.24
CA GLY A 54 -0.29 -11.30 4.19
C GLY A 54 -1.33 -11.84 3.20
N GLU A 55 -2.00 -10.99 2.41
CA GLU A 55 -3.14 -11.41 1.56
C GLU A 55 -2.82 -12.56 0.59
N LEU A 56 -1.70 -12.48 -0.13
CA LEU A 56 -1.33 -13.51 -1.11
C LEU A 56 -0.29 -14.50 -0.57
N ARG A 57 0.62 -14.01 0.29
CA ARG A 57 1.63 -14.80 0.97
C ARG A 57 1.90 -14.18 2.33
N GLU A 58 2.16 -15.02 3.32
CA GLU A 58 2.52 -14.59 4.66
C GLU A 58 3.69 -13.59 4.64
N GLY A 59 3.52 -12.50 5.38
CA GLY A 59 4.53 -11.42 5.48
C GLY A 59 4.63 -10.47 4.28
N ASP A 60 3.90 -10.68 3.18
CA ASP A 60 3.84 -9.71 2.10
C ASP A 60 3.17 -8.41 2.59
N HIS A 61 3.82 -7.28 2.30
CA HIS A 61 3.25 -5.96 2.60
C HIS A 61 2.04 -5.68 1.68
N ALA A 62 1.10 -4.85 2.15
CA ALA A 62 -0.10 -4.53 1.38
C ALA A 62 0.24 -3.78 0.09
N GLU A 63 1.17 -2.83 0.16
CA GLU A 63 1.64 -2.02 -0.97
C GLU A 63 2.36 -2.90 -1.99
N TYR A 64 3.24 -3.80 -1.54
CA TYR A 64 3.90 -4.78 -2.41
C TYR A 64 2.89 -5.67 -3.14
N THR A 65 1.85 -6.13 -2.43
CA THR A 65 0.79 -6.94 -3.04
C THR A 65 0.08 -6.18 -4.16
N LEU A 66 -0.26 -4.91 -3.96
CA LEU A 66 -0.90 -4.09 -4.99
C LEU A 66 0.01 -3.86 -6.19
N LEU A 67 1.24 -3.38 -5.95
CA LEU A 67 2.13 -2.90 -7.00
C LEU A 67 2.77 -4.06 -7.79
N ASP A 68 3.30 -5.07 -7.10
CA ASP A 68 4.13 -6.10 -7.73
C ASP A 68 3.41 -7.43 -7.98
N LYS A 69 2.32 -7.72 -7.25
CA LYS A 69 1.58 -8.98 -7.43
C LYS A 69 0.35 -8.78 -8.30
N LYS A 70 -0.45 -7.77 -8.01
CA LYS A 70 -1.72 -7.52 -8.70
C LYS A 70 -1.54 -6.67 -9.97
N ASN A 71 -0.66 -5.67 -9.93
CA ASN A 71 -0.58 -4.65 -10.98
C ASN A 71 0.79 -4.51 -11.68
N ARG A 72 1.65 -5.53 -11.60
CA ARG A 72 3.02 -5.49 -12.14
C ARG A 72 3.13 -5.07 -13.62
N HIS A 73 2.10 -5.39 -14.41
CA HIS A 73 2.07 -5.15 -15.85
C HIS A 73 1.26 -3.92 -16.26
N ARG A 74 0.76 -3.14 -15.29
CA ARG A 74 -0.04 -1.95 -15.54
C ARG A 74 0.79 -0.68 -15.37
N GLU A 75 0.43 0.33 -16.13
CA GLU A 75 0.90 1.70 -15.96
C GLU A 75 0.17 2.30 -14.73
N LEU A 76 0.93 2.79 -13.75
CA LEU A 76 0.40 3.27 -12.47
C LEU A 76 0.73 4.75 -12.20
N SER A 77 1.32 5.47 -13.15
CA SER A 77 1.82 6.82 -12.94
C SER A 77 0.73 7.80 -12.56
N ASP A 78 -0.47 7.64 -13.11
CA ASP A 78 -1.62 8.47 -12.77
C ASP A 78 -2.34 7.99 -11.50
N CYS A 79 -1.97 6.88 -10.87
CA CYS A 79 -2.70 6.30 -9.74
C CYS A 79 -2.42 7.00 -8.40
N TRP A 80 -3.37 6.89 -7.47
CA TRP A 80 -3.19 7.25 -6.06
C TRP A 80 -3.03 5.99 -5.21
N LEU A 81 -2.19 6.04 -4.19
CA LEU A 81 -2.04 4.96 -3.21
C LEU A 81 -2.44 5.45 -1.82
N PHE A 82 -3.22 4.64 -1.12
CA PHE A 82 -3.57 4.84 0.28
C PHE A 82 -3.02 3.67 1.08
N ALA A 83 -2.36 3.93 2.20
CA ALA A 83 -1.88 2.92 3.14
C ALA A 83 -2.27 3.31 4.57
N THR A 84 -2.62 2.35 5.42
CA THR A 84 -3.00 2.70 6.81
C THR A 84 -1.81 3.10 7.68
N LEU A 85 -0.60 2.69 7.30
CA LEU A 85 0.67 2.97 7.95
C LEU A 85 1.64 3.56 6.92
N GLU A 86 2.59 4.36 7.38
CA GLU A 86 3.70 4.85 6.56
C GLU A 86 4.41 3.69 5.83
N PRO A 87 4.61 3.80 4.50
CA PRO A 87 5.35 2.78 3.75
C PRO A 87 6.80 2.71 4.19
N CYS A 88 7.34 1.49 4.32
CA CYS A 88 8.72 1.33 4.77
C CYS A 88 9.73 2.09 3.88
N ALA A 89 10.69 2.73 4.54
CA ALA A 89 11.73 3.59 4.02
C ALA A 89 12.85 2.79 3.31
N PRO A 90 13.67 3.47 2.49
CA PRO A 90 14.82 2.85 1.85
C PRO A 90 15.78 2.26 2.89
N GLY A 91 16.28 1.05 2.64
CA GLY A 91 17.19 0.36 3.55
C GLY A 91 16.51 -0.42 4.69
N ALA A 92 15.20 -0.25 4.91
CA ALA A 92 14.44 -1.02 5.91
C ALA A 92 14.27 -2.52 5.56
N ARG A 93 14.67 -2.92 4.35
CA ARG A 93 14.57 -4.29 3.86
C ARG A 93 15.95 -4.82 3.51
N ASN A 94 16.23 -6.04 3.95
CA ASN A 94 17.46 -6.74 3.59
C ASN A 94 17.46 -7.08 2.10
N ALA A 95 18.58 -6.85 1.43
CA ALA A 95 18.79 -7.27 0.06
C ALA A 95 18.45 -8.77 -0.12
N PRO A 96 17.80 -9.17 -1.24
CA PRO A 96 17.51 -8.38 -2.45
C PRO A 96 16.15 -7.66 -2.44
N LYS A 97 15.48 -7.52 -1.29
CA LYS A 97 14.14 -6.90 -1.21
C LYS A 97 14.28 -5.38 -1.25
N ILE A 98 13.51 -4.73 -2.12
CA ILE A 98 13.32 -3.26 -2.12
C ILE A 98 12.16 -2.87 -1.20
N SER A 99 12.25 -1.68 -0.62
CA SER A 99 11.26 -1.11 0.30
C SER A 99 9.95 -0.71 -0.41
N CYS A 100 8.88 -0.48 0.36
CA CYS A 100 7.60 -0.02 -0.19
C CYS A 100 7.74 1.38 -0.79
N SER A 101 8.44 2.29 -0.11
CA SER A 101 8.71 3.64 -0.63
C SER A 101 9.45 3.60 -1.98
N GLU A 102 10.49 2.76 -2.13
CA GLU A 102 11.15 2.57 -3.42
C GLU A 102 10.22 1.99 -4.49
N ARG A 103 9.35 1.04 -4.13
CA ARG A 103 8.35 0.49 -5.07
C ARG A 103 7.38 1.56 -5.56
N ILE A 104 6.92 2.42 -4.66
CA ILE A 104 6.01 3.53 -4.95
C ILE A 104 6.67 4.49 -5.95
N VAL A 105 7.93 4.87 -5.69
CA VAL A 105 8.72 5.73 -6.59
C VAL A 105 8.93 5.06 -7.95
N ASN A 106 9.32 3.79 -7.98
CA ASN A 106 9.55 3.04 -9.21
C ASN A 106 8.27 2.88 -10.05
N ALA A 107 7.12 2.72 -9.39
CA ALA A 107 5.80 2.67 -10.03
C ALA A 107 5.28 4.06 -10.45
N ARG A 108 5.98 5.14 -10.09
CA ARG A 108 5.65 6.54 -10.40
C ARG A 108 4.27 6.98 -9.89
N ILE A 109 3.79 6.39 -8.81
CA ILE A 109 2.51 6.75 -8.19
C ILE A 109 2.44 8.27 -7.99
N SER A 110 1.41 8.91 -8.55
CA SER A 110 1.28 10.38 -8.53
C SER A 110 1.05 10.97 -7.14
N GLU A 111 0.35 10.23 -6.27
CA GLU A 111 -0.06 10.72 -4.95
C GLU A 111 -0.10 9.56 -3.95
N ILE A 112 0.40 9.79 -2.74
CA ILE A 112 0.32 8.83 -1.65
C ILE A 112 -0.26 9.46 -0.39
N TRP A 113 -1.16 8.73 0.25
CA TRP A 113 -1.74 9.06 1.54
C TRP A 113 -1.44 7.92 2.52
N PHE A 114 -0.91 8.25 3.69
CA PHE A 114 -0.77 7.28 4.78
C PHE A 114 -1.50 7.73 6.04
N GLY A 115 -1.99 6.77 6.82
CA GLY A 115 -2.84 7.04 7.99
C GLY A 115 -2.06 7.58 9.18
N ILE A 116 -1.03 6.84 9.62
CA ILE A 116 -0.15 7.22 10.73
C ILE A 116 1.31 6.99 10.34
N GLU A 117 2.21 7.76 10.94
CA GLU A 117 3.66 7.55 10.87
C GLU A 117 4.06 6.23 11.54
N ASP A 118 5.04 5.53 10.96
CA ASP A 118 5.62 4.34 11.59
C ASP A 118 6.64 4.78 12.64
N LYS A 119 6.39 4.43 13.90
CA LYS A 119 7.27 4.79 15.01
C LYS A 119 8.52 3.91 15.11
N ASN A 120 8.62 2.86 14.28
CA ASN A 120 9.79 2.01 14.28
C ASN A 120 10.96 2.70 13.54
N PRO A 121 12.06 3.07 14.23
CA PRO A 121 13.15 3.83 13.63
C PRO A 121 13.98 3.03 12.61
N THR A 122 13.70 1.73 12.45
CA THR A 122 14.36 0.85 11.47
C THR A 122 13.50 0.56 10.25
N VAL A 123 12.31 1.16 10.17
CA VAL A 123 11.33 0.94 9.09
C VAL A 123 11.39 2.08 8.11
#